data_AF-D3VM54-F1
#
_entry.id   AF-D3VM54-F1
#
_cell.length_a   1.000
_cell.length_b   1.000
_cell.length_c   1.000
_cell.angle_alpha   90.00
_cell.angle_beta   90.00
_cell.angle_gamma   90.00
#
_symmetry.space_group_name_H-M   'P 1'
#
loop_
_entity.id
_entity.type
_entity.pdbx_description
1 polymer ?
#
loop_
_entity_poly.entity_id
_entity_poly.type
_entity_poly.pdbx_seq_one_letter_code
_entity_poly.pdbx_strand_id
1 'polypeptide(L)'
;MSQQDFIIWVFCWVDDNLTQLQQGVRFRSRGLPPKLSDAEVITMEVIGEFLGFSTDKGIWTYFCHHWRDWFPGLGSRANFAKQAANLWVVKQKLQEKLAILLGAFDRPVHIIDGFPLPVCGFKRAKGCANFKG
;
A
#
# COMPACT_ATOMS: atom_id res chain seq x y z
N MET A 1 18.65 -7.53 -10.50
CA MET A 1 17.26 -7.88 -10.85
C MET A 1 16.68 -6.72 -11.63
N SER A 2 16.04 -6.95 -12.78
CA SER A 2 15.41 -5.85 -13.52
C SER A 2 14.14 -5.38 -12.81
N GLN A 3 13.65 -4.19 -13.14
CA GLN A 3 12.38 -3.71 -12.59
C GLN A 3 11.20 -4.61 -12.98
N GLN A 4 11.22 -5.14 -14.21
CA GLN A 4 10.23 -6.09 -14.70
C GLN A 4 10.19 -7.36 -13.84
N ASP A 5 11.37 -7.97 -13.61
CA ASP A 5 11.49 -9.15 -12.76
C ASP A 5 11.00 -8.86 -11.34
N PHE A 6 11.28 -7.66 -10.82
CA PHE A 6 10.81 -7.27 -9.50
C PHE A 6 9.30 -7.16 -9.42
N ILE A 7 8.67 -6.50 -10.40
CA ILE A 7 7.21 -6.38 -10.48
C ILE A 7 6.57 -7.77 -10.56
N ILE A 8 7.10 -8.65 -11.40
CA ILE A 8 6.61 -10.04 -11.55
C ILE A 8 6.74 -10.79 -10.22
N TRP A 9 7.90 -10.70 -9.57
CA TRP A 9 8.15 -11.38 -8.31
C TRP A 9 7.19 -10.90 -7.20
N VAL A 10 7.01 -9.58 -7.07
CA VAL A 10 6.08 -9.01 -6.09
C VAL A 10 4.65 -9.44 -6.41
N PHE A 11 4.24 -9.40 -7.69
CA PHE A 11 2.92 -9.84 -8.11
C PHE A 11 2.65 -11.30 -7.73
N CYS A 12 3.54 -12.22 -8.12
CA CYS A 12 3.40 -13.64 -7.80
C CYS A 12 3.35 -13.86 -6.28
N TRP A 13 4.23 -13.21 -5.52
CA TRP A 13 4.22 -13.33 -4.06
C TRP A 13 2.90 -12.82 -3.47
N VAL A 14 2.40 -11.66 -3.91
CA VAL A 14 1.14 -11.11 -3.42
C VAL A 14 -0.03 -12.03 -3.78
N ASP A 15 -0.12 -12.48 -5.02
CA ASP A 15 -1.23 -13.30 -5.52
C ASP A 15 -1.31 -14.66 -4.80
N ASP A 16 -0.17 -15.35 -4.64
CA ASP A 16 -0.09 -16.62 -3.90
C ASP A 16 -0.56 -16.46 -2.46
N ASN A 17 -0.12 -15.38 -1.79
CA ASN A 17 -0.47 -15.12 -0.42
C ASN A 17 -1.92 -14.67 -0.25
N LEU A 18 -2.47 -13.90 -1.21
CA LEU A 18 -3.88 -13.55 -1.23
C LEU A 18 -4.77 -14.78 -1.41
N THR A 19 -4.43 -15.66 -2.34
CA THR A 19 -5.14 -16.93 -2.55
C THR A 19 -5.18 -17.75 -1.26
N GLN A 20 -4.05 -17.85 -0.56
CA GLN A 20 -3.97 -18.55 0.73
C GLN A 20 -4.80 -17.86 1.83
N LEU A 21 -4.86 -16.53 1.86
CA LEU A 21 -5.67 -15.77 2.82
C LEU A 21 -7.18 -15.85 2.53
N GLN A 22 -7.57 -15.95 1.25
CA GLN A 22 -8.97 -16.03 0.84
C GLN A 22 -9.58 -17.39 1.17
N GLN A 23 -8.82 -18.49 1.06
CA GLN A 23 -9.34 -19.85 1.27
C GLN A 23 -10.64 -20.14 0.49
N GLY A 24 -10.77 -19.56 -0.71
CA GLY A 24 -11.98 -19.65 -1.53
C GLY A 24 -13.13 -18.69 -1.16
N VAL A 25 -12.95 -17.86 -0.13
CA VAL A 25 -13.92 -16.83 0.30
C VAL A 25 -13.54 -15.47 -0.25
N ARG A 26 -14.53 -14.75 -0.78
CA ARG A 26 -14.33 -13.37 -1.27
C ARG A 26 -14.10 -12.41 -0.10
N PHE A 27 -13.08 -11.56 -0.20
CA PHE A 27 -12.87 -10.46 0.77
C PHE A 27 -14.03 -9.47 0.82
N ARG A 28 -14.75 -9.30 -0.30
CA ARG A 28 -15.89 -8.40 -0.41
C ARG A 28 -17.15 -9.21 -0.70
N SER A 29 -18.19 -9.00 0.12
CA SER A 29 -19.49 -9.65 -0.03
C SER A 29 -20.50 -8.84 -0.88
N ARG A 30 -20.23 -7.56 -1.15
CA ARG A 30 -21.15 -6.63 -1.83
C ARG A 30 -20.45 -5.73 -2.84
N GLY A 31 -21.22 -5.22 -3.81
CA GLY A 31 -20.78 -4.29 -4.84
C GLY A 31 -20.30 -4.97 -6.12
N LEU A 32 -20.17 -4.17 -7.19
CA LEU A 32 -19.55 -4.64 -8.43
C LEU A 32 -18.05 -4.90 -8.19
N PRO A 33 -17.49 -6.00 -8.71
CA PRO A 33 -16.08 -6.26 -8.60
C PRO A 33 -15.29 -5.16 -9.34
N PRO A 34 -14.19 -4.66 -8.77
CA PRO A 34 -13.30 -3.76 -9.49
C PRO A 34 -12.72 -4.48 -10.71
N LYS A 35 -12.40 -3.71 -11.76
CA LYS A 35 -11.74 -4.25 -12.97
C LYS A 35 -10.29 -4.65 -12.71
N LEU A 36 -9.65 -3.94 -11.78
CA LEU A 36 -8.30 -4.23 -11.30
C LEU A 36 -8.42 -5.23 -10.14
N SER A 37 -7.68 -6.31 -10.17
CA SER A 37 -7.63 -7.30 -9.08
C SER A 37 -7.00 -6.71 -7.82
N ASP A 38 -7.28 -7.33 -6.68
CA ASP A 38 -6.69 -6.89 -5.41
C ASP A 38 -5.18 -7.17 -5.36
N ALA A 39 -4.70 -8.22 -6.04
CA ALA A 39 -3.28 -8.52 -6.18
C ALA A 39 -2.55 -7.43 -6.98
N GLU A 40 -3.12 -6.98 -8.09
CA GLU A 40 -2.58 -5.88 -8.89
C GLU A 40 -2.50 -4.58 -8.07
N VAL A 41 -3.54 -4.23 -7.31
CA VAL A 41 -3.53 -3.01 -6.47
C VAL A 41 -2.41 -3.04 -5.44
N ILE A 42 -2.28 -4.15 -4.70
CA ILE A 42 -1.24 -4.26 -3.66
C ILE A 42 0.14 -4.28 -4.30
N THR A 43 0.31 -4.94 -5.45
CA THR A 43 1.57 -4.92 -6.22
C THR A 43 1.94 -3.50 -6.61
N MET A 44 0.98 -2.73 -7.14
CA MET A 44 1.19 -1.32 -7.50
C MET A 44 1.59 -0.47 -6.29
N GLU A 45 0.94 -0.67 -5.13
CA GLU A 45 1.30 0.05 -3.90
C GLU A 45 2.73 -0.29 -3.44
N VAL A 46 3.10 -1.57 -3.39
CA VAL A 46 4.43 -2.02 -2.94
C VAL A 46 5.53 -1.50 -3.86
N ILE A 47 5.36 -1.65 -5.17
CA ILE A 47 6.33 -1.18 -6.16
C ILE A 47 6.38 0.36 -6.18
N GLY A 48 5.22 1.01 -6.08
CA GLY A 48 5.12 2.47 -6.05
C GLY A 48 5.87 3.06 -4.85
N GLU A 49 5.65 2.52 -3.66
CA GLU A 49 6.36 2.91 -2.44
C GLU A 49 7.85 2.64 -2.54
N PHE A 50 8.25 1.47 -3.06
CA PHE A 50 9.66 1.12 -3.29
C PHE A 50 10.37 2.12 -4.22
N LEU A 51 9.66 2.65 -5.22
CA LEU A 51 10.17 3.67 -6.14
C LEU A 51 10.09 5.10 -5.57
N GLY A 52 9.59 5.28 -4.35
CA GLY A 52 9.49 6.58 -3.67
C GLY A 52 8.19 7.35 -3.93
N PHE A 53 7.17 6.73 -4.54
CA PHE A 53 5.85 7.34 -4.71
C PHE A 53 4.96 7.09 -3.50
N SER A 54 5.00 8.00 -2.52
CA SER A 54 4.24 7.88 -1.26
C SER A 54 2.78 8.37 -1.32
N THR A 55 2.22 8.57 -2.53
CA THR A 55 0.82 9.00 -2.69
C THR A 55 0.10 8.14 -3.73
N ASP A 56 -1.17 7.82 -3.49
CA ASP A 56 -2.02 7.10 -4.45
C ASP A 56 -2.00 7.75 -5.84
N LYS A 57 -1.92 9.08 -5.90
CA LYS A 57 -1.83 9.83 -7.15
C LYS A 57 -0.50 9.55 -7.86
N GLY A 58 0.63 9.59 -7.14
CA GLY A 58 1.95 9.32 -7.69
C GLY A 58 2.03 7.90 -8.25
N ILE A 59 1.62 6.93 -7.44
CA ILE A 59 1.57 5.51 -7.82
C ILE A 59 0.68 5.31 -9.06
N TRP A 60 -0.56 5.78 -9.01
CA TRP A 60 -1.50 5.64 -10.15
C TRP A 60 -0.95 6.28 -11.43
N THR A 61 -0.35 7.48 -11.33
CA THR A 61 0.21 8.19 -12.50
C THR A 61 1.39 7.42 -13.08
N TYR A 62 2.26 6.90 -12.22
CA TYR A 62 3.42 6.12 -12.64
C TYR A 62 3.00 4.89 -13.45
N PHE A 63 2.08 4.08 -12.92
CA PHE A 63 1.61 2.87 -13.59
C PHE A 63 0.79 3.14 -14.85
N CYS A 64 0.03 4.24 -14.88
CA CYS A 64 -0.65 4.68 -16.11
C CYS A 64 0.33 5.02 -17.24
N HIS A 65 1.51 5.55 -16.94
CA HIS A 65 2.48 5.95 -17.98
C HIS A 65 3.47 4.85 -18.37
N HIS A 66 3.85 3.96 -17.44
CA HIS A 66 4.97 3.03 -17.66
C HIS A 66 4.55 1.57 -17.79
N TRP A 67 3.41 1.18 -17.21
CA TRP A 67 3.03 -0.23 -17.05
C TRP A 67 1.56 -0.48 -17.41
N ARG A 68 0.96 0.40 -18.21
CA ARG A 68 -0.46 0.31 -18.58
C ARG A 68 -0.82 -1.03 -19.23
N ASP A 69 0.08 -1.56 -20.05
CA ASP A 69 -0.10 -2.83 -20.76
C ASP A 69 -0.14 -4.03 -19.81
N TRP A 70 0.52 -3.92 -18.65
CA TRP A 70 0.55 -4.98 -17.64
C TRP A 70 -0.65 -4.90 -16.69
N PHE A 71 -1.25 -3.72 -16.55
CA PHE A 71 -2.41 -3.46 -15.69
C PHE A 71 -3.58 -2.89 -16.49
N PRO A 72 -4.13 -3.62 -17.49
CA PRO A 72 -5.17 -3.10 -18.38
C PRO A 72 -6.47 -2.75 -17.65
N GLY A 73 -6.72 -3.36 -16.48
CA GLY A 73 -7.85 -3.08 -15.61
C GLY A 73 -7.78 -1.75 -14.84
N LEU A 74 -6.65 -1.02 -14.93
CA LEU A 74 -6.40 0.20 -14.18
C LEU A 74 -7.40 1.31 -14.55
N GLY A 75 -8.36 1.55 -13.66
CA GLY A 75 -9.42 2.53 -13.85
C GLY A 75 -9.02 3.96 -13.49
N SER A 76 -10.01 4.75 -13.07
CA SER A 76 -9.77 6.11 -12.57
C SER A 76 -8.95 6.08 -11.28
N ARG A 77 -8.20 7.17 -11.04
CA ARG A 77 -7.44 7.38 -9.79
C ARG A 77 -8.30 7.20 -8.54
N ALA A 78 -9.54 7.71 -8.56
CA ALA A 78 -10.44 7.61 -7.41
C ALA A 78 -10.84 6.16 -7.10
N ASN A 79 -11.06 5.33 -8.13
CA ASN A 79 -11.38 3.92 -7.93
C ASN A 79 -10.18 3.14 -7.42
N PHE A 80 -8.98 3.42 -7.95
CA PHE A 80 -7.72 2.84 -7.46
C PHE A 80 -7.51 3.16 -5.96
N ALA A 81 -7.54 4.43 -5.60
CA ALA A 81 -7.37 4.88 -4.21
C ALA A 81 -8.42 4.26 -3.27
N LYS A 82 -9.68 4.22 -3.70
CA LYS A 82 -10.77 3.60 -2.93
C LYS A 82 -10.54 2.09 -2.72
N GLN A 83 -10.09 1.39 -3.76
CA GLN A 83 -9.81 -0.04 -3.68
C GLN A 83 -8.61 -0.31 -2.75
N ALA A 84 -7.52 0.44 -2.91
CA ALA A 84 -6.32 0.37 -2.07
C ALA A 84 -6.63 0.61 -0.58
N ALA A 85 -7.44 1.63 -0.27
CA ALA A 85 -7.88 1.91 1.08
C ALA A 85 -8.72 0.76 1.67
N ASN A 86 -9.62 0.16 0.88
CA ASN A 86 -10.45 -0.96 1.32
C ASN A 86 -9.66 -2.26 1.57
N LEU A 87 -8.41 -2.36 1.12
CA LEU A 87 -7.54 -3.52 1.30
C LEU A 87 -6.65 -3.43 2.55
N TRP A 88 -6.84 -2.45 3.43
CA TRP A 88 -5.95 -2.23 4.57
C TRP A 88 -5.77 -3.47 5.47
N VAL A 89 -6.86 -4.19 5.79
CA VAL A 89 -6.80 -5.42 6.62
C VAL A 89 -5.98 -6.51 5.92
N VAL A 90 -6.15 -6.63 4.60
CA VAL A 90 -5.46 -7.62 3.79
C VAL A 90 -3.96 -7.30 3.74
N LYS A 91 -3.61 -6.03 3.53
CA LYS A 91 -2.22 -5.54 3.57
C LYS A 91 -1.56 -5.81 4.93
N GLN A 92 -2.28 -5.59 6.02
CA GLN A 92 -1.77 -5.89 7.37
C GLN A 92 -1.48 -7.39 7.52
N LYS A 93 -2.38 -8.29 7.10
CA LYS A 93 -2.14 -9.74 7.15
C LYS A 93 -0.95 -10.20 6.30
N LEU A 94 -0.78 -9.61 5.11
CA LEU A 94 0.40 -9.87 4.28
C LEU A 94 1.69 -9.42 4.96
N GLN A 95 1.68 -8.24 5.58
CA GLN A 95 2.81 -7.73 6.36
C GLN A 95 3.15 -8.65 7.54
N GLU A 96 2.14 -9.09 8.32
CA GLU A 96 2.34 -10.03 9.43
C GLU A 96 2.98 -11.33 8.95
N LYS A 97 2.49 -11.88 7.84
CA LYS A 97 3.07 -13.09 7.24
C LYS A 97 4.50 -12.88 6.77
N LEU A 98 4.80 -11.75 6.14
CA LEU A 98 6.16 -11.40 5.73
C LEU A 98 7.09 -11.25 6.95
N ALA A 99 6.62 -10.64 8.03
CA ALA A 99 7.36 -10.50 9.28
C ALA A 99 7.70 -11.87 9.89
N ILE A 100 6.76 -12.83 9.88
CA ILE A 100 7.02 -14.21 10.31
C ILE A 100 8.08 -14.86 9.42
N LEU A 101 7.92 -14.79 8.10
CA LEU A 101 8.86 -15.40 7.14
C LEU A 101 10.29 -14.86 7.27
N LEU A 102 10.44 -13.57 7.61
CA LEU A 102 11.74 -12.92 7.82
C LEU A 102 12.33 -13.18 9.22
N GLY A 103 11.64 -13.99 10.04
CA GLY A 103 12.03 -14.28 11.42
C GLY A 103 12.05 -13.02 12.28
N ALA A 104 11.18 -12.04 11.99
CA ALA A 104 11.16 -10.78 12.72
C ALA A 104 10.93 -11.03 14.22
N PHE A 105 9.99 -11.91 14.55
CA PHE A 105 9.61 -12.21 15.94
C PHE A 105 10.62 -13.06 16.72
N ASP A 106 11.57 -13.71 16.02
CA ASP A 106 12.61 -14.54 16.66
C ASP A 106 13.86 -13.72 17.03
N ARG A 107 13.90 -12.44 16.67
CA ARG A 107 15.04 -11.57 16.94
C ARG A 107 14.88 -10.88 18.30
N PRO A 108 15.91 -10.89 19.16
CA PRO A 108 15.85 -10.23 20.46
C PRO A 108 15.91 -8.70 20.36
N VAL A 109 16.27 -8.14 19.20
CA VAL A 109 16.43 -6.71 18.96
C VAL A 109 15.80 -6.33 17.63
N HIS A 110 15.00 -5.26 17.64
CA HIS A 110 14.42 -4.65 16.46
C HIS A 110 14.94 -3.22 16.30
N ILE A 111 15.44 -2.88 15.13
CA ILE A 111 15.78 -1.51 14.76
C ILE A 111 14.54 -0.92 14.10
N ILE A 112 14.04 0.18 14.66
CA ILE A 112 12.90 0.93 14.12
C ILE A 112 13.43 2.31 13.74
N ASP A 113 13.38 2.62 12.45
CA ASP A 113 13.60 3.98 11.96
C ASP A 113 12.25 4.73 12.02
N GLY A 114 12.10 5.58 13.03
CA GLY A 114 10.88 6.35 13.27
C GLY A 114 11.12 7.83 12.99
N PHE A 115 10.25 8.43 12.17
CA PHE A 115 10.22 9.89 12.01
C PHE A 115 9.15 10.49 12.93
N PRO A 116 9.41 11.62 13.62
CA PRO A 116 8.40 12.27 14.44
C PRO A 116 7.22 12.74 13.58
N LEU A 117 6.05 12.14 13.80
CA LEU A 117 4.78 12.61 13.24
C LEU A 117 4.26 13.78 14.10
N PRO A 118 4.06 14.98 13.55
CA PRO A 118 3.50 16.09 14.31
C PRO A 118 2.03 15.79 14.65
N VAL A 119 1.80 15.28 15.85
CA VAL A 119 0.45 14.90 16.35
C VAL A 119 -0.37 16.15 16.70
N CYS A 120 0.31 17.22 17.08
CA CYS A 120 -0.26 18.53 17.37
C CYS A 120 0.53 19.58 16.61
N GLY A 121 -0.12 20.30 15.68
CA GLY A 121 0.43 21.56 15.21
C GLY A 121 0.45 22.57 16.36
N PHE A 122 1.49 23.39 16.48
CA PHE A 122 1.49 24.53 17.40
C PHE A 122 0.34 25.47 17.00
N LYS A 123 -0.80 25.33 17.68
CA LYS A 123 -1.95 26.20 17.50
C LYS A 123 -1.93 27.23 18.62
N ARG A 124 -1.97 28.50 18.26
CA ARG A 124 -2.10 29.60 19.23
C ARG A 124 -3.38 29.38 20.04
N ALA A 125 -3.30 29.37 21.36
CA ALA A 125 -4.49 29.38 22.20
C ALA A 125 -5.34 30.61 21.85
N LYS A 126 -6.67 30.45 21.76
CA LYS A 126 -7.58 31.60 21.59
C LYS A 126 -7.32 32.59 22.73
N GLY A 127 -6.86 33.80 22.40
CA GLY A 127 -6.59 34.87 23.38
C GLY A 127 -5.12 35.10 23.74
N CYS A 128 -4.17 34.35 23.18
CA CYS A 128 -2.74 34.63 23.43
C CYS A 128 -2.23 35.78 22.55
N ALA A 129 -1.89 36.92 23.17
CA ALA A 129 -1.48 38.17 22.52
C ALA A 129 0.03 38.47 22.66
N ASN A 130 0.87 37.47 22.90
CA ASN A 130 2.30 37.70 23.15
C ASN A 130 3.14 37.49 21.88
N PHE A 131 2.99 38.40 20.91
CA PHE A 131 4.09 39.00 20.13
C PHE A 131 3.51 40.10 19.22
N LYS A 132 3.93 41.34 19.41
CA LYS A 132 3.74 42.42 18.45
C LYS A 132 5.07 42.61 17.72
N GLY A 133 5.19 42.00 16.53
CA GLY A 133 6.26 42.30 15.58
C GLY A 133 7.63 41.79 15.97
#